data_AF-A0A1H8F9R7-F1
#
_entry.id   AF-A0A1H8F9R7-F1
#
_cell.length_a   1.000
_cell.length_b   1.000
_cell.length_c   1.000
_cell.angle_alpha   90.00
_cell.angle_beta   90.00
_cell.angle_gamma   90.00
#
_symmetry.space_group_name_H-M   'P 1'
#
loop_
_entity.id
_entity.type
_entity.pdbx_description
1 polymer ?
#
loop_
_entity_poly.entity_id
_entity_poly.type
_entity_poly.pdbx_seq_one_letter_code
_entity_poly.pdbx_strand_id
1 'polypeptide(L)'
;MPKRIGFIGNQASFALGARENTGNAIHGHAARTMFQNGMPVSIALDDASIAALREKISHLGFVAATMMHMRKPPAYAAGHEKQADFIEKLGLPVTSFGFGCHAFLKDTVGAANVDPRTVRLLRVIADHADTVGGGGVRSPPIYAPSTALRT
;
A
#
# COMPACT_ATOMS: atom_id res chain seq x y z
N MET A 1 12.49 3.50 26.19
CA MET A 1 11.74 4.50 25.37
C MET A 1 10.52 3.81 24.80
N PRO A 2 9.36 4.48 24.63
CA PRO A 2 8.20 3.89 23.97
C PRO A 2 8.58 3.51 22.52
N LYS A 3 8.20 2.29 22.09
CA LYS A 3 8.43 1.82 20.72
C LYS A 3 7.61 2.65 19.73
N ARG A 4 8.21 3.00 18.60
CA ARG A 4 7.59 3.83 17.54
C ARG A 4 6.84 2.95 16.53
N ILE A 5 6.06 3.57 15.64
CA ILE A 5 5.53 2.89 14.45
C ILE A 5 6.56 3.06 13.32
N GLY A 6 7.09 1.97 12.79
CA GLY A 6 7.91 2.03 11.56
C GLY A 6 6.99 2.15 10.35
N PHE A 7 7.40 2.81 9.26
CA PHE A 7 6.58 2.82 8.04
C PHE A 7 7.38 2.71 6.75
N ILE A 8 6.76 2.07 5.76
CA ILE A 8 7.24 1.96 4.37
C ILE A 8 6.12 2.35 3.40
N GLY A 9 6.48 2.70 2.16
CA GLY A 9 5.52 3.03 1.09
C GLY A 9 5.50 4.52 0.72
N ASN A 10 4.32 5.05 0.44
CA ASN A 10 4.15 6.39 -0.13
C ASN A 10 4.78 7.50 0.74
N GLN A 11 5.43 8.44 0.07
CA GLN A 11 5.99 9.62 0.73
C GLN A 11 4.89 10.66 1.01
N ALA A 12 5.06 11.47 2.07
CA ALA A 12 4.13 12.58 2.38
C ALA A 12 4.54 13.92 1.76
N SER A 13 5.68 13.96 1.10
CA SER A 13 6.20 15.16 0.45
C SER A 13 7.07 14.75 -0.72
N PHE A 14 7.12 15.62 -1.72
CA PHE A 14 7.97 15.47 -2.90
C PHE A 14 8.71 16.79 -3.14
N ALA A 15 9.79 16.74 -3.91
CA ALA A 15 10.46 17.95 -4.37
C ALA A 15 9.50 18.81 -5.20
N LEU A 16 9.65 20.13 -5.12
CA LEU A 16 8.86 21.06 -5.93
C LEU A 16 9.07 20.75 -7.42
N GLY A 17 7.98 20.58 -8.18
CA GLY A 17 8.02 20.24 -9.60
C GLY A 17 8.15 18.74 -9.91
N ALA A 18 8.15 17.86 -8.90
CA ALA A 18 8.12 16.42 -9.13
C ALA A 18 6.83 16.01 -9.88
N ARG A 19 6.96 15.15 -10.91
CA ARG A 19 5.83 14.55 -11.64
C ARG A 19 5.19 13.40 -10.88
N GLU A 20 5.03 13.56 -9.58
CA GLU A 20 4.49 12.54 -8.69
C GLU A 20 2.99 12.71 -8.48
N ASN A 21 2.30 11.60 -8.23
CA ASN A 21 0.87 11.61 -8.01
C ASN A 21 0.56 12.33 -6.67
N THR A 22 -0.01 13.53 -6.74
CA THR A 22 -0.43 14.32 -5.56
C THR A 22 -1.34 13.52 -4.62
N GLY A 23 -2.17 12.61 -5.16
CA GLY A 23 -2.99 11.69 -4.36
C GLY A 23 -2.16 10.76 -3.48
N ASN A 24 -1.03 10.24 -3.97
CA ASN A 24 -0.12 9.43 -3.16
C ASN A 24 0.54 10.25 -2.04
N ALA A 25 0.86 11.52 -2.31
CA ALA A 25 1.39 12.45 -1.30
C ALA A 25 0.39 12.70 -0.17
N ILE A 26 -0.87 12.97 -0.53
CA ILE A 26 -1.96 13.20 0.43
C ILE A 26 -2.16 11.95 1.29
N HIS A 27 -2.16 10.75 0.69
CA HIS A 27 -2.21 9.49 1.43
C HIS A 27 -1.03 9.32 2.39
N GLY A 28 0.19 9.59 1.93
CA GLY A 28 1.39 9.56 2.76
C GLY A 28 1.32 10.53 3.93
N HIS A 29 0.79 11.73 3.69
CA HIS A 29 0.60 12.73 4.72
C HIS A 29 -0.43 12.30 5.77
N ALA A 30 -1.61 11.83 5.33
CA ALA A 30 -2.66 11.35 6.22
C ALA A 30 -2.16 10.21 7.13
N ALA A 31 -1.44 9.23 6.56
CA ALA A 31 -0.87 8.12 7.32
C ALA A 31 0.09 8.62 8.42
N ARG A 32 0.98 9.56 8.09
CA ARG A 32 1.96 10.10 9.05
C ARG A 32 1.32 10.91 10.16
N THR A 33 0.23 11.62 9.87
CA THR A 33 -0.56 12.33 10.88
C THR A 33 -1.20 11.35 11.87
N MET A 34 -1.63 10.17 11.41
CA MET A 34 -2.19 9.13 12.27
C MET A 34 -1.13 8.43 13.14
N PHE A 35 0.06 8.16 12.59
CA PHE A 35 1.10 7.39 13.28
C PHE A 35 1.88 8.15 14.36
N GLN A 36 1.43 9.34 14.79
CA GLN A 36 1.98 10.19 15.87
C GLN A 36 3.33 9.68 16.43
N ASN A 37 4.45 10.17 15.87
CA ASN A 37 5.84 9.66 16.02
C ASN A 37 6.28 8.48 15.12
N GLY A 38 5.69 8.32 13.94
CA GLY A 38 6.18 7.37 12.93
C GLY A 38 7.66 7.55 12.56
N MET A 39 8.33 6.46 12.19
CA MET A 39 9.72 6.44 11.74
C MET A 39 9.80 5.82 10.34
N PRO A 40 10.40 6.49 9.35
CA PRO A 40 10.60 5.90 8.03
C PRO A 40 11.58 4.73 8.12
N VAL A 41 11.28 3.65 7.40
CA VAL A 41 12.07 2.43 7.38
C VAL A 41 12.55 2.15 5.96
N SER A 42 13.80 1.70 5.83
CA SER A 42 14.32 1.16 4.57
C SER A 42 13.99 -0.32 4.48
N ILE A 43 13.60 -0.79 3.29
CA ILE A 43 13.39 -2.22 3.02
C ILE A 43 14.69 -2.97 2.66
N ALA A 44 15.76 -2.24 2.37
CA ALA A 44 17.08 -2.80 2.06
C ALA A 44 17.95 -2.81 3.31
N LEU A 45 17.64 -3.71 4.25
CA LEU A 45 18.35 -3.88 5.51
C LEU A 45 18.94 -5.29 5.60
N ASP A 46 20.12 -5.41 6.19
CA ASP A 46 20.68 -6.69 6.59
C ASP A 46 20.01 -7.22 7.87
N ASP A 47 20.26 -8.49 8.19
CA ASP A 47 19.57 -9.17 9.29
C ASP A 47 19.90 -8.52 10.66
N ALA A 48 21.11 -7.99 10.84
CA ALA A 48 21.51 -7.25 12.04
C ALA A 48 20.71 -5.95 12.21
N SER A 49 20.53 -5.20 11.12
CA SER A 49 19.74 -3.97 11.09
C SER A 49 18.25 -4.26 11.32
N ILE A 50 17.74 -5.38 10.81
CA ILE A 50 16.36 -5.82 11.06
C ILE A 50 16.17 -6.13 12.55
N ALA A 51 17.10 -6.85 13.18
CA ALA A 51 17.05 -7.10 14.63
C ALA A 51 17.06 -5.81 15.44
N ALA A 52 17.96 -4.87 15.12
CA ALA A 52 18.00 -3.57 15.77
C ALA A 52 16.73 -2.74 15.53
N LEU A 53 16.06 -2.91 14.39
CA LEU A 53 14.81 -2.25 14.08
C LEU A 53 13.65 -2.78 14.94
N ARG A 54 13.56 -4.09 15.18
CA ARG A 54 12.53 -4.71 16.05
C ARG A 54 12.54 -4.19 17.48
N GLU A 55 13.69 -3.74 17.96
CA GLU A 55 13.81 -3.10 19.27
C GLU A 55 13.26 -1.67 19.29
N LYS A 56 13.26 -0.98 18.13
CA LYS A 56 12.88 0.43 18.00
C LYS A 56 11.40 0.63 17.65
N ILE A 57 10.79 -0.34 16.96
CA ILE A 57 9.41 -0.23 16.50
C ILE A 57 8.53 -1.36 17.03
N SER A 58 7.25 -1.07 17.23
CA SER A 58 6.26 -2.05 17.70
C SER A 58 5.52 -2.72 16.55
N HIS A 59 5.22 -1.95 15.49
CA HIS A 59 4.46 -2.40 14.32
C HIS A 59 4.98 -1.70 13.06
N LEU A 60 4.65 -2.27 11.91
CA LEU A 60 4.95 -1.68 10.60
C LEU A 60 3.67 -1.09 9.97
N GLY A 61 3.68 0.21 9.73
CA GLY A 61 2.73 0.89 8.85
C GLY A 61 3.10 0.66 7.38
N PHE A 62 2.25 -0.06 6.64
CA PHE A 62 2.37 -0.21 5.19
C PHE A 62 1.49 0.83 4.49
N VAL A 63 2.08 1.91 3.99
CA VAL A 63 1.33 3.03 3.41
C VAL A 63 1.24 2.88 1.90
N ALA A 64 0.07 2.47 1.42
CA ALA A 64 -0.24 2.39 0.00
C ALA A 64 -1.38 3.35 -0.38
N ALA A 65 -1.46 3.68 -1.66
CA ALA A 65 -2.61 4.40 -2.20
C ALA A 65 -3.14 3.63 -3.40
N THR A 66 -2.31 3.46 -4.42
CA THR A 66 -2.63 2.63 -5.59
C THR A 66 -1.49 1.67 -5.86
N MET A 67 -1.57 0.46 -5.29
CA MET A 67 -0.50 -0.54 -5.40
C MET A 67 -0.86 -1.68 -6.35
N MET A 68 -2.14 -2.02 -6.44
CA MET A 68 -2.60 -3.05 -7.37
C MET A 68 -2.88 -2.39 -8.72
N HIS A 69 -2.21 -2.86 -9.76
CA HIS A 69 -2.43 -2.39 -11.12
C HIS A 69 -2.57 -3.59 -12.04
N MET A 70 -3.60 -3.58 -12.86
CA MET A 70 -3.71 -4.54 -13.93
C MET A 70 -2.64 -4.24 -15.00
N ARG A 71 -1.72 -5.19 -15.24
CA ARG A 71 -0.69 -5.14 -16.31
C ARG A 71 0.43 -4.10 -16.13
N LYS A 72 0.99 -3.95 -14.92
CA LYS A 72 2.24 -3.18 -14.74
C LYS A 72 3.48 -3.93 -15.28
N PRO A 73 4.55 -3.20 -15.68
CA PRO A 73 5.81 -3.81 -16.07
C PRO A 73 6.44 -4.66 -14.96
N PRO A 74 7.21 -5.72 -15.29
CA PRO A 74 7.83 -6.62 -14.31
C PRO A 74 8.71 -5.93 -13.25
N ALA A 75 9.31 -4.78 -13.58
CA ALA A 75 10.12 -3.99 -12.65
C ALA A 75 9.31 -3.44 -11.46
N TYR A 76 8.02 -3.15 -11.65
CA TYR A 76 7.13 -2.71 -10.58
C TYR A 76 6.89 -3.85 -9.58
N ALA A 77 6.60 -5.05 -10.09
CA ALA A 77 6.36 -6.23 -9.27
C ALA A 77 7.63 -6.76 -8.56
N ALA A 78 8.83 -6.46 -9.06
CA ALA A 78 10.07 -6.74 -8.33
C ALA A 78 10.19 -5.94 -7.02
N GLY A 79 9.55 -4.76 -6.93
CA GLY A 79 9.44 -4.02 -5.68
C GLY A 79 8.58 -4.73 -4.64
N HIS A 80 7.52 -5.42 -5.08
CA HIS A 80 6.63 -6.17 -4.19
C HIS A 80 7.33 -7.37 -3.55
N GLU A 81 8.18 -8.06 -4.30
CA GLU A 81 9.00 -9.16 -3.78
C GLU A 81 9.87 -8.70 -2.60
N LYS A 82 10.60 -7.60 -2.79
CA LYS A 82 11.48 -7.02 -1.75
C LYS A 82 10.70 -6.58 -0.51
N GLN A 83 9.49 -6.05 -0.72
CA GLN A 83 8.62 -5.66 0.39
C GLN A 83 8.12 -6.88 1.16
N ALA A 84 7.73 -7.96 0.47
CA ALA A 84 7.30 -9.20 1.09
C ALA A 84 8.42 -9.82 1.93
N ASP A 85 9.61 -9.96 1.35
CA ASP A 85 10.80 -10.47 2.05
C ASP A 85 11.12 -9.64 3.29
N PHE A 86 11.04 -8.31 3.18
CA PHE A 86 11.29 -7.43 4.30
C PHE A 86 10.26 -7.61 5.42
N ILE A 87 8.97 -7.73 5.10
CA ILE A 87 7.90 -7.89 6.11
C ILE A 87 8.03 -9.22 6.83
N GLU A 88 8.22 -10.32 6.09
CA GLU A 88 8.43 -11.65 6.65
C GLU A 88 9.65 -11.66 7.58
N LYS A 89 10.77 -11.08 7.11
CA LYS A 89 11.97 -10.94 7.93
C LYS A 89 11.75 -10.02 9.12
N LEU A 90 10.96 -8.94 9.00
CA LEU A 90 10.73 -8.05 10.12
C LEU A 90 9.93 -8.76 11.23
N GLY A 91 8.97 -9.60 10.87
CA GLY A 91 8.25 -10.45 11.83
C GLY A 91 7.39 -9.69 12.84
N LEU A 92 7.08 -8.42 12.56
CA LEU A 92 6.21 -7.58 13.40
C LEU A 92 4.82 -7.49 12.77
N PRO A 93 3.80 -7.12 13.56
CA PRO A 93 2.48 -6.94 12.98
C PRO A 93 2.44 -5.72 12.06
N VAL A 94 1.60 -5.81 11.03
CA VAL A 94 1.49 -4.85 9.94
C VAL A 94 0.13 -4.17 10.00
N THR A 95 0.12 -2.85 9.94
CA THR A 95 -1.09 -2.06 9.70
C THR A 95 -0.98 -1.45 8.32
N SER A 96 -1.91 -1.77 7.43
CA SER A 96 -1.97 -1.16 6.12
C SER A 96 -2.79 0.13 6.15
N PHE A 97 -2.35 1.14 5.41
CA PHE A 97 -3.09 2.37 5.20
C PHE A 97 -3.26 2.60 3.71
N GLY A 98 -4.51 2.59 3.25
CA GLY A 98 -4.88 2.78 1.85
C GLY A 98 -4.53 1.58 0.97
N PHE A 99 -5.56 0.92 0.44
CA PHE A 99 -5.43 -0.09 -0.59
C PHE A 99 -6.34 0.25 -1.75
N GLY A 100 -5.73 0.77 -2.82
CA GLY A 100 -6.41 1.04 -4.08
C GLY A 100 -5.92 0.13 -5.19
N CYS A 101 -6.84 -0.18 -6.09
CA CYS A 101 -6.57 -0.85 -7.35
C CYS A 101 -6.78 0.13 -8.50
N HIS A 102 -5.94 0.05 -9.52
CA HIS A 102 -6.17 0.70 -10.81
C HIS A 102 -6.34 -0.38 -11.88
N ALA A 103 -7.52 -0.35 -12.51
CA ALA A 103 -7.83 -1.11 -13.71
C ALA A 103 -8.21 -0.12 -14.83
N PHE A 104 -7.90 -0.46 -16.07
CA PHE A 104 -8.35 0.35 -17.20
C PHE A 104 -9.84 0.13 -17.45
N LEU A 105 -10.54 1.11 -18.02
CA LEU A 105 -12.01 1.05 -18.26
C LEU A 105 -12.48 -0.17 -19.08
N LYS A 106 -11.59 -0.80 -19.85
CA LYS A 106 -11.89 -1.99 -20.66
C LYS A 106 -11.48 -3.30 -20.00
N ASP A 107 -10.97 -3.23 -18.77
CA ASP A 107 -10.58 -4.41 -18.03
C ASP A 107 -11.77 -5.08 -17.40
N THR A 108 -11.91 -6.37 -17.68
CA THR A 108 -12.85 -7.24 -17.00
C THR A 108 -12.11 -7.99 -15.90
N VAL A 109 -12.83 -8.35 -14.84
CA VAL A 109 -12.29 -9.19 -13.75
C VAL A 109 -11.71 -10.51 -14.31
N GLY A 110 -12.36 -11.10 -15.32
CA GLY A 110 -11.86 -12.32 -15.97
C GLY A 110 -10.58 -12.13 -16.77
N ALA A 111 -10.25 -10.90 -17.18
CA ALA A 111 -8.99 -10.55 -17.84
C ALA A 111 -7.94 -10.03 -16.85
N ALA A 112 -8.23 -10.03 -15.55
CA ALA A 112 -7.32 -9.56 -14.52
C ALA A 112 -6.16 -10.52 -14.31
N ASN A 113 -5.00 -10.17 -14.89
CA ASN A 113 -3.75 -10.81 -14.56
C ASN A 113 -3.02 -10.00 -13.47
N VAL A 114 -3.05 -10.51 -12.24
CA VAL A 114 -2.30 -9.96 -11.11
C VAL A 114 -0.99 -10.73 -10.99
N ASP A 115 0.13 -10.01 -10.97
CA ASP A 115 1.45 -10.64 -10.86
C ASP A 115 1.55 -11.45 -9.54
N PRO A 116 2.03 -12.72 -9.58
CA PRO A 116 2.14 -13.58 -8.39
C PRO A 116 2.89 -12.95 -7.22
N ARG A 117 3.87 -12.08 -7.48
CA ARG A 117 4.65 -11.38 -6.45
C ARG A 117 3.82 -10.34 -5.72
N THR A 118 2.88 -9.72 -6.42
CA THR A 118 1.87 -8.84 -5.81
C THR A 118 0.93 -9.66 -4.93
N VAL A 119 0.48 -10.83 -5.41
CA VAL A 119 -0.36 -11.73 -4.61
C VAL A 119 0.39 -12.19 -3.35
N ARG A 120 1.67 -12.54 -3.46
CA ARG A 120 2.52 -12.88 -2.31
C ARG A 120 2.60 -11.73 -1.31
N LEU A 121 2.89 -10.52 -1.74
CA LEU A 121 2.94 -9.35 -0.84
C LEU A 121 1.61 -9.14 -0.11
N LEU A 122 0.48 -9.23 -0.82
CA LEU A 122 -0.84 -9.09 -0.20
C LEU A 122 -1.10 -10.17 0.86
N ARG A 123 -0.69 -11.41 0.57
CA ARG A 123 -0.77 -12.52 1.53
C ARG A 123 0.09 -12.26 2.76
N VAL A 124 1.35 -11.86 2.59
CA VAL A 124 2.26 -11.54 3.70
C VAL A 124 1.71 -10.41 4.56
N ILE A 125 1.16 -9.35 3.95
CA ILE A 125 0.52 -8.27 4.70
C ILE A 125 -0.67 -8.80 5.50
N ALA A 126 -1.50 -9.66 4.91
CA ALA A 126 -2.66 -10.24 5.59
C ALA A 126 -2.25 -11.18 6.74
N ASP A 127 -1.24 -12.03 6.54
CA ASP A 127 -0.74 -12.98 7.54
C ASP A 127 -0.13 -12.25 8.75
N HIS A 128 0.41 -11.04 8.54
CA HIS A 128 0.96 -10.19 9.59
C HIS A 128 0.00 -9.10 10.09
N ALA A 129 -1.22 -8.98 9.57
CA ALA A 129 -2.14 -7.93 9.97
C ALA A 129 -2.84 -8.25 11.30
N ASP A 130 -2.71 -7.37 12.29
CA ASP A 130 -3.44 -7.51 13.57
C ASP A 130 -4.96 -7.29 13.40
N THR A 131 -5.38 -6.48 12.44
CA THR A 131 -6.80 -6.25 12.08
C THR A 131 -6.97 -5.94 10.59
N VAL A 132 -8.00 -6.50 9.95
CA VAL A 132 -8.36 -6.20 8.55
C VAL A 132 -9.32 -4.99 8.53
N GLY A 133 -8.77 -3.78 8.47
CA GLY A 133 -9.54 -2.53 8.38
C GLY A 133 -9.99 -2.19 6.95
N GLY A 134 -11.07 -2.82 6.46
CA GLY A 134 -11.64 -2.56 5.14
C GLY A 134 -12.62 -1.39 5.13
N GLY A 135 -12.14 -0.15 4.97
CA GLY A 135 -12.97 1.05 4.75
C GLY A 135 -13.10 1.40 3.26
N GLY A 136 -13.83 0.59 2.48
CA GLY A 136 -14.10 0.90 1.07
C GLY A 136 -15.25 1.90 0.91
N VAL A 137 -14.96 3.09 0.39
CA VAL A 137 -16.00 3.99 -0.14
C VAL A 137 -16.58 3.34 -1.39
N ARG A 138 -17.84 2.91 -1.32
CA ARG A 138 -18.60 2.57 -2.53
C ARG A 138 -18.73 3.84 -3.35
N SER A 139 -18.18 3.84 -4.55
CA SER A 139 -18.63 4.79 -5.57
C SER A 139 -20.16 4.62 -5.70
N PRO A 140 -20.96 5.67 -5.59
CA PRO A 140 -22.38 5.56 -5.91
C PRO A 140 -22.51 5.06 -7.35
N PRO A 141 -23.52 4.24 -7.66
CA PRO A 141 -23.75 3.77 -9.02
C PRO A 141 -23.81 4.99 -9.93
N ILE A 142 -22.97 4.98 -10.97
CA ILE A 142 -23.05 5.92 -12.08
C ILE A 142 -24.49 5.81 -12.59
N TYR A 143 -25.28 6.87 -12.41
CA TYR A 143 -26.59 7.01 -13.01
C TYR A 143 -26.40 6.79 -14.51
N ALA A 144 -26.83 5.64 -15.02
CA ALA A 144 -27.05 5.48 -16.44
C ALA A 144 -28.22 6.41 -16.79
N PRO A 145 -28.07 7.36 -17.73
CA PRO A 145 -29.20 8.17 -18.16
C PRO A 145 -30.26 7.23 -18.75
N SER A 146 -31.44 7.24 -18.14
CA SER A 146 -32.64 6.62 -18.66
C SER A 146 -32.95 7.23 -20.03
N THR A 147 -32.61 6.54 -21.11
CA THR A 147 -33.25 6.74 -22.41
C THR A 147 -34.60 6.04 -22.40
N ALA A 148 -35.53 6.57 -21.61
CA ALA A 148 -36.95 6.29 -21.74
C ALA A 148 -37.67 7.63 -21.70
N LEU A 149 -37.85 8.23 -22.88
CA LEU A 149 -38.94 9.12 -23.28
C LEU A 149 -38.62 9.65 -24.68
N ARG A 150 -39.02 8.88 -25.69
CA ARG A 150 -39.54 9.42 -26.94
C ARG A 150 -40.74 8.56 -27.30
N THR A 151 -41.91 9.05 -26.89
CA THR A 151 -43.19 8.81 -27.57
C THR A 151 -43.08 9.23 -29.02
#